data_AF-A0A1T5CFV4-F1
#
_entry.id   AF-A0A1T5CFV4-F1
#
_cell.length_a   1.000
_cell.length_b   1.000
_cell.length_c   1.000
_cell.angle_alpha   90.00
_cell.angle_beta   90.00
_cell.angle_gamma   90.00
#
_symmetry.space_group_name_H-M   'P 1'
#
loop_
_entity.id
_entity.type
_entity.pdbx_description
1 polymer ?
#
loop_
_entity_poly.entity_id
_entity_poly.type
_entity_poly.pdbx_seq_one_letter_code
_entity_poly.pdbx_strand_id
1 'polypeptide(L)' 'MVYLNFTDLSEEAQNRLLENSKKDVERKFGDSLRKYIKENHTCFETMVEEEAIRNLYSYTFIFNP' A
#
# COMPACT_ATOMS: atom_id res chain seq x y z
N MET A 1 13.27 18.86 2.01
CA MET A 1 12.23 17.84 1.82
C MET A 1 12.33 17.33 0.39
N VAL A 2 12.72 16.08 0.21
CA VAL A 2 12.69 15.43 -1.11
C VAL A 2 11.31 14.81 -1.25
N TYR A 3 10.51 15.30 -2.20
CA TYR A 3 9.21 14.71 -2.51
C TYR A 3 9.44 13.63 -3.56
N LEU A 4 9.40 12.37 -3.13
CA LEU A 4 9.56 11.24 -4.03
C LEU A 4 8.21 10.98 -4.70
N ASN A 5 8.09 11.29 -5.99
CA ASN A 5 6.91 10.93 -6.76
C ASN A 5 7.04 9.47 -7.20
N PHE A 6 6.07 8.63 -6.84
CA PHE A 6 6.07 7.20 -7.15
C PHE A 6 6.22 6.94 -8.65
N THR A 7 5.61 7.78 -9.50
CA THR A 7 5.68 7.62 -10.96
C THR A 7 7.05 7.93 -11.55
N ASP A 8 7.90 8.66 -10.84
CA ASP A 8 9.23 9.06 -11.31
C ASP A 8 10.31 8.03 -10.95
N LEU A 9 9.92 6.95 -10.27
CA LEU A 9 10.80 5.86 -9.88
C LEU A 9 10.93 4.82 -10.99
N SER A 10 12.03 4.06 -10.98
CA SER A 10 12.14 2.87 -11.82
C SER A 10 11.05 1.86 -11.48
N GLU A 11 10.63 1.07 -12.45
CA GLU A 11 9.63 0.01 -12.26
C GLU A 11 10.02 -0.94 -11.11
N GLU A 12 11.31 -1.28 -10.99
CA GLU A 12 11.81 -2.09 -9.88
C GLU A 12 11.59 -1.40 -8.51
N ALA A 13 11.86 -0.09 -8.41
CA ALA A 13 11.66 0.67 -7.19
C ALA A 13 10.17 0.84 -6.86
N GLN A 14 9.32 1.05 -7.87
CA GLN A 14 7.87 1.08 -7.74
C GLN A 14 7.34 -0.24 -7.19
N ASN A 15 7.75 -1.36 -7.78
CA ASN A 15 7.34 -2.70 -7.34
C ASN A 15 7.80 -3.01 -5.91
N ARG A 16 9.06 -2.68 -5.57
CA ARG A 16 9.55 -2.86 -4.18
C ARG A 16 8.75 -2.04 -3.17
N LEU A 17 8.40 -0.79 -3.50
CA LEU A 17 7.58 0.06 -2.63
C LEU A 17 6.15 -0.46 -2.51
N LEU A 18 5.56 -0.96 -3.60
CA LEU A 18 4.24 -1.57 -3.60
C LEU A 18 4.21 -2.81 -2.69
N GLU A 19 5.17 -3.71 -2.82
CA GLU A 19 5.26 -4.91 -1.99
C GLU A 19 5.46 -4.57 -0.50
N ASN A 20 6.25 -3.55 -0.20
CA ASN A 20 6.41 -3.07 1.18
C ASN A 20 5.10 -2.44 1.69
N SER A 21 4.39 -1.67 0.87
CA SER A 21 3.11 -1.06 1.22
C SER A 21 2.04 -2.12 1.48
N LYS A 22 1.94 -3.16 0.64
CA LYS A 22 1.03 -4.30 0.82
C LYS A 22 1.25 -4.98 2.18
N LYS A 23 2.50 -5.28 2.54
CA LYS A 23 2.85 -5.86 3.86
C LYS A 23 2.43 -4.96 5.02
N ASP A 24 2.61 -3.66 4.85
CA ASP A 24 2.28 -2.68 5.89
C ASP A 24 0.76 -2.56 6.08
N VAL A 25 -0.01 -2.61 4.98
CA VAL A 25 -1.48 -2.68 4.99
C VAL A 25 -1.96 -3.97 5.64
N GLU A 26 -1.40 -5.12 5.29
CA GLU A 26 -1.75 -6.39 5.92
C GLU A 26 -1.46 -6.38 7.43
N ARG A 27 -0.34 -5.82 7.85
CA ARG A 27 0.01 -5.70 9.27
C ARG A 27 -0.94 -4.76 10.03
N LYS A 28 -1.32 -3.63 9.44
CA LYS A 28 -2.15 -2.61 10.11
C LYS A 28 -3.64 -2.91 10.04
N PHE A 29 -4.11 -3.46 8.92
CA PHE A 29 -5.52 -3.58 8.58
C PHE A 29 -5.96 -5.00 8.25
N GLY A 30 -5.06 -6.00 8.24
CA GLY A 30 -5.36 -7.37 7.82
C GLY A 30 -6.58 -7.98 8.52
N ASP A 31 -6.70 -7.83 9.84
CA ASP A 31 -7.84 -8.36 10.59
C ASP A 31 -9.16 -7.64 10.24
N SER A 32 -9.10 -6.33 10.02
CA SER A 32 -10.26 -5.54 9.62
C SER A 32 -10.71 -5.88 8.20
N LEU A 33 -9.75 -6.04 7.28
CA LEU A 33 -9.99 -6.46 5.91
C LEU A 33 -10.63 -7.85 5.88
N ARG A 34 -10.08 -8.83 6.61
CA ARG A 34 -10.65 -10.19 6.69
C ARG A 34 -12.10 -10.18 7.16
N LYS A 35 -12.44 -9.35 8.15
CA LYS A 35 -13.82 -9.18 8.61
C LYS A 35 -14.71 -8.60 7.52
N TYR A 36 -14.27 -7.50 6.90
CA TYR A 36 -14.99 -6.84 5.82
C TYR A 36 -15.25 -7.77 4.63
N ILE A 37 -14.26 -8.56 4.23
CA ILE A 37 -14.36 -9.51 3.11
C ILE A 37 -15.33 -10.63 3.40
N LYS A 38 -15.34 -11.14 4.64
CA LYS A 38 -16.31 -12.14 5.06
C LYS A 38 -17.74 -11.62 4.99
N GLU A 39 -17.95 -10.33 5.27
CA GLU A 39 -19.26 -9.68 5.25
C GLU A 39 -19.71 -9.27 3.84
N ASN A 40 -18.76 -8.90 2.97
CA ASN A 40 -19.05 -8.29 1.66
C ASN A 40 -18.70 -9.18 0.46
N HIS A 41 -18.19 -10.39 0.68
CA HIS A 41 -17.79 -11.35 -0.36
C HIS A 41 -16.80 -10.75 -1.39
N THR A 42 -15.87 -9.92 -0.95
CA THR A 42 -14.85 -9.28 -1.79
C THR A 42 -13.53 -10.05 -1.81
N CYS A 43 -12.59 -9.68 -2.69
CA CYS A 43 -11.28 -10.32 -2.78
C CYS A 43 -10.28 -9.65 -1.83
N PHE A 44 -9.60 -10.44 -0.99
CA PHE A 44 -8.59 -9.93 -0.05
C PHE A 44 -7.41 -9.27 -0.75
N GLU A 45 -6.91 -9.92 -1.79
CA GLU A 45 -5.73 -9.47 -2.53
C GLU A 45 -6.00 -8.12 -3.22
N THR A 46 -7.17 -7.97 -3.85
CA THR A 46 -7.60 -6.71 -4.46
C THR A 46 -7.72 -5.58 -3.44
N MET A 47 -8.32 -5.84 -2.28
CA MET A 47 -8.49 -4.82 -1.22
C MET A 47 -7.14 -4.37 -0.65
N VAL A 48 -6.20 -5.30 -0.45
CA VAL A 48 -4.85 -4.98 0.04
C VAL A 48 -4.09 -4.15 -0.99
N GLU A 49 -4.21 -4.49 -2.27
CA GLU A 49 -3.55 -3.77 -3.35
C GLU A 49 -4.09 -2.34 -3.52
N GLU A 50 -5.41 -2.16 -3.52
CA GLU A 50 -6.04 -0.84 -3.61
C GLU A 50 -5.62 0.07 -2.44
N GLU A 51 -5.63 -0.45 -1.21
CA GLU A 51 -5.25 0.34 -0.03
C GLU A 51 -3.74 0.59 0.00
N ALA A 52 -2.91 -0.34 -0.51
CA ALA A 52 -1.47 -0.16 -0.65
C ALA A 52 -1.12 0.93 -1.67
N ILE A 53 -1.82 0.94 -2.81
CA ILE A 53 -1.69 1.97 -3.85
C ILE A 53 -2.14 3.33 -3.30
N ARG A 54 -3.31 3.38 -2.65
CA ARG A 54 -3.82 4.60 -2.02
C ARG A 54 -2.84 5.17 -1.01
N ASN A 55 -2.21 4.32 -0.20
CA ASN A 55 -1.15 4.75 0.71
C ASN A 55 0.04 5.33 -0.05
N LEU A 56 0.51 4.70 -1.12
CA LEU A 56 1.66 5.20 -1.89
C LEU A 56 1.38 6.55 -2.59
N TYR A 57 0.17 6.75 -3.12
CA TYR A 57 -0.22 8.02 -3.75
C TYR A 57 -0.60 9.11 -2.73
N SER A 58 -0.94 8.74 -1.49
CA SER A 58 -1.33 9.69 -0.43
C SER A 58 -0.21 10.00 0.57
N TYR A 59 0.87 9.19 0.62
CA TYR A 59 1.97 9.41 1.55
C TYR A 59 3.04 10.32 0.97
N THR A 60 3.28 11.42 1.68
CA THR A 60 4.54 12.16 1.60
C THR A 60 5.62 11.34 2.30
N PHE A 61 6.47 10.61 1.56
CA PHE A 61 7.65 9.97 2.15
C PHE A 61 8.63 11.04 2.62
N ILE A 62 8.68 11.29 3.93
CA ILE A 62 9.68 12.14 4.55
C ILE A 62 10.84 11.25 4.95
N PHE A 63 11.93 11.27 4.17
CA PHE A 63 13.20 10.73 4.62
C PHE A 63 13.73 11.65 5.72
N ASN A 64 13.72 11.16 6.96
CA ASN A 64 14.39 11.84 8.06
C ASN A 64 15.84 11.32 8.13
N PRO A 65 16.84 12.21 8.01
CA PRO A 65 18.26 11.85 8.03
C PRO A 65 18.74 11.37 9.41
#